data_AF-A0A3D0TMD8-F1
#
_entry.id   AF-A0A3D0TMD8-F1
#
_cell.length_a   1.000
_cell.length_b   1.000
_cell.length_c   1.000
_cell.angle_alpha   90.00
_cell.angle_beta   90.00
_cell.angle_gamma   90.00
#
_symmetry.space_group_name_H-M   'P 1'
#
loop_
_entity.id
_entity.type
_entity.pdbx_description
1 polymer ?
#
loop_
_entity_poly.entity_id
_entity_poly.type
_entity_poly.pdbx_seq_one_letter_code
_entity_poly.pdbx_strand_id
1 'polypeptide(L)'
;MNSFTQKKTDSPEIIRKTLALAESWQNRANTLLTKNEKKRQQMMSRLLNHPSDKTVVMHLVDQSFRSGNPRRVIDQFRYLLEHHGIPRFFPLVEQCLLKIFLRIGNLVPQISHSQILRKIREDTSRTILPEEAEFLKAHLNKHQTEGVQVNINHLGEAVQGDREALNRLRHYEDSLRNPDIHTISIKISNIVAQLHPLGFENELALICERLSELYRIALENPVLHSDGRRHAKFVNLDMEAYHDLDLTMSAFMETLDQ
;
A
#
# COMPACT_ATOMS: atom_id res chain seq x y z
N MET A 1 -27.21 -10.41 -45.71
CA MET A 1 -27.27 -11.76 -45.10
C MET A 1 -25.86 -12.33 -45.09
N ASN A 2 -25.17 -12.25 -43.96
CA ASN A 2 -24.04 -13.12 -43.61
C ASN A 2 -23.96 -13.19 -42.08
N SER A 3 -23.61 -14.38 -41.61
CA SER A 3 -24.04 -14.99 -40.35
C SER A 3 -23.48 -14.35 -39.07
N PHE A 4 -24.35 -13.76 -38.25
CA PHE A 4 -24.11 -13.45 -36.83
C PHE A 4 -24.48 -14.62 -35.90
N THR A 5 -24.08 -15.84 -36.27
CA THR A 5 -24.30 -17.04 -35.45
C THR A 5 -22.98 -17.79 -35.26
N GLN A 6 -21.98 -17.11 -34.70
CA GLN A 6 -20.94 -17.80 -33.94
C GLN A 6 -21.49 -18.06 -32.53
N LYS A 7 -21.77 -19.35 -32.30
CA LYS A 7 -22.39 -19.89 -31.09
C LYS A 7 -21.61 -19.54 -29.83
N LYS A 8 -22.36 -19.32 -28.74
CA LYS A 8 -21.96 -19.30 -27.32
C LYS A 8 -21.28 -20.61 -26.83
N THR A 9 -20.37 -21.20 -27.59
CA THR A 9 -19.74 -22.51 -27.27
C THR A 9 -18.45 -22.39 -26.45
N ASP A 10 -17.83 -21.22 -26.40
CA ASP A 10 -16.57 -21.03 -25.65
C ASP A 10 -16.80 -20.81 -24.15
N SER A 11 -17.99 -20.33 -23.76
CA SER A 11 -18.32 -20.01 -22.36
C SER A 11 -18.27 -21.23 -21.43
N PRO A 12 -18.81 -22.42 -21.78
CA PRO A 12 -18.69 -23.61 -20.93
C PRO A 12 -17.25 -24.12 -20.79
N GLU A 13 -16.44 -24.04 -21.84
CA GLU A 13 -15.06 -24.48 -21.79
C GLU A 13 -14.18 -23.53 -20.96
N ILE A 14 -14.35 -22.21 -21.13
CA ILE A 14 -13.67 -21.20 -20.33
C ILE A 14 -14.03 -21.39 -18.86
N ILE A 15 -15.33 -21.51 -18.51
CA ILE A 15 -15.76 -21.74 -17.12
C ILE A 15 -15.09 -22.99 -16.55
N ARG A 16 -15.10 -24.10 -17.29
CA ARG A 16 -14.45 -25.35 -16.84
C ARG A 16 -12.95 -25.17 -16.60
N LYS A 17 -12.23 -24.52 -17.53
CA LYS A 17 -10.79 -24.25 -17.39
C LYS A 17 -10.51 -23.32 -16.21
N THR A 18 -11.30 -22.27 -16.03
CA THR A 18 -11.19 -21.34 -14.91
C THR A 18 -11.40 -22.04 -13.57
N LEU A 19 -12.44 -22.88 -13.45
CA LEU A 19 -12.69 -23.64 -12.23
C LEU A 19 -11.55 -24.63 -11.92
N ALA A 20 -11.08 -25.37 -12.92
CA ALA A 20 -9.96 -26.30 -12.76
C ALA A 20 -8.67 -25.58 -12.34
N LEU A 21 -8.40 -24.39 -12.91
CA LEU A 21 -7.26 -23.57 -12.54
C LEU A 21 -7.38 -23.04 -11.11
N ALA A 22 -8.55 -22.51 -10.75
CA ALA A 22 -8.82 -22.00 -9.40
C ALA A 22 -8.68 -23.11 -8.35
N GLU A 23 -9.21 -24.31 -8.63
CA GLU A 23 -9.05 -25.48 -7.76
C GLU A 23 -7.58 -25.88 -7.61
N SER A 24 -6.83 -25.95 -8.70
CA SER A 24 -5.39 -26.24 -8.69
C SER A 24 -4.61 -25.24 -7.83
N TRP A 25 -4.87 -23.94 -8.00
CA TRP A 25 -4.24 -22.87 -7.22
C TRP A 25 -4.62 -22.93 -5.74
N GLN A 26 -5.90 -23.14 -5.42
CA GLN A 26 -6.37 -23.24 -4.04
C GLN A 26 -5.75 -24.45 -3.33
N ASN A 27 -5.67 -25.61 -4.00
CA ASN A 27 -5.06 -26.82 -3.46
C ASN A 27 -3.56 -26.64 -3.22
N ARG A 28 -2.85 -26.01 -4.17
CA ARG A 28 -1.44 -25.67 -4.01
C ARG A 28 -1.21 -24.69 -2.85
N ALA A 29 -2.02 -23.64 -2.76
CA ALA A 29 -1.96 -22.68 -1.66
C ALA A 29 -2.22 -23.34 -0.29
N ASN A 30 -3.19 -24.24 -0.21
CA ASN A 30 -3.47 -25.01 1.02
C ASN A 30 -2.30 -25.89 1.44
N THR A 31 -1.59 -26.48 0.47
CA THR A 31 -0.41 -27.31 0.73
C THR A 31 0.78 -26.48 1.23
N LEU A 32 0.94 -25.27 0.71
CA LEU A 32 2.03 -24.35 1.08
C LEU A 32 1.73 -23.53 2.35
N LEU A 33 0.49 -23.57 2.86
CA LEU A 33 0.04 -22.73 3.95
C LEU A 33 0.83 -22.99 5.24
N THR A 34 1.54 -21.96 5.71
CA THR A 34 2.29 -22.05 6.96
C THR A 34 1.38 -21.91 8.19
N LYS A 35 1.86 -22.39 9.34
CA LYS A 35 1.13 -22.24 10.63
C LYS A 35 0.86 -20.77 10.98
N ASN A 36 1.79 -19.87 10.67
CA ASN A 36 1.65 -18.45 10.96
C ASN A 36 0.62 -17.78 10.04
N GLU A 37 0.61 -18.14 8.76
CA GLU A 37 -0.42 -17.66 7.82
C GLU A 37 -1.81 -18.17 8.20
N LYS A 38 -1.92 -19.44 8.61
CA LYS A 38 -3.19 -20.00 9.10
C LYS A 38 -3.73 -19.24 10.32
N LYS A 39 -2.86 -18.90 11.29
CA LYS A 39 -3.24 -18.07 12.45
C LYS A 39 -3.75 -16.69 12.03
N ARG A 40 -3.07 -16.05 11.07
CA ARG A 40 -3.46 -14.75 10.53
C ARG A 40 -4.79 -14.80 9.76
N GLN A 41 -5.01 -15.84 8.95
CA GLN A 41 -6.28 -16.06 8.26
C GLN A 41 -7.43 -16.22 9.26
N GLN A 42 -7.23 -16.96 10.35
CA GLN A 42 -8.21 -17.10 11.43
C GLN A 42 -8.49 -15.77 12.13
N MET A 43 -7.46 -14.97 12.41
CA MET A 43 -7.60 -13.63 12.99
C MET A 43 -8.40 -12.69 12.07
N MET A 44 -8.08 -12.68 10.77
CA MET A 44 -8.82 -11.89 9.77
C MET A 44 -10.27 -12.36 9.65
N SER A 45 -10.52 -13.68 9.64
CA SER A 45 -11.88 -14.23 9.63
C SER A 45 -12.70 -13.77 10.84
N ARG A 46 -12.12 -13.76 12.05
CA ARG A 46 -12.80 -13.21 13.24
C ARG A 46 -13.10 -11.72 13.11
N LEU A 47 -12.15 -10.94 12.59
CA LEU A 47 -12.35 -9.50 12.38
C LEU A 47 -13.52 -9.21 11.43
N LEU A 48 -13.62 -9.98 10.33
CA LEU A 48 -14.70 -9.84 9.35
C LEU A 48 -16.06 -10.30 9.90
N ASN A 49 -16.06 -11.33 10.75
CA ASN A 49 -17.29 -11.87 11.35
C ASN A 49 -17.79 -11.07 12.57
N HIS A 50 -17.03 -10.09 13.06
CA HIS A 50 -17.39 -9.24 14.19
C HIS A 50 -17.28 -7.75 13.80
N PRO A 51 -18.34 -7.17 13.21
CA PRO A 51 -18.30 -5.79 12.70
C PRO A 51 -17.87 -4.73 13.73
N SER A 52 -18.22 -4.93 15.00
CA SER A 52 -17.80 -4.04 16.10
C SER A 52 -16.28 -4.00 16.27
N ASP A 53 -15.60 -5.15 16.14
CA ASP A 53 -14.14 -5.26 16.30
C ASP A 53 -13.41 -4.43 15.25
N LYS A 54 -13.94 -4.40 14.01
CA LYS A 54 -13.39 -3.57 12.93
C LYS A 54 -13.39 -2.09 13.30
N THR A 55 -14.49 -1.59 13.85
CA THR A 55 -14.61 -0.20 14.27
C THR A 55 -13.60 0.14 15.36
N VAL A 56 -13.41 -0.75 16.35
CA VAL A 56 -12.43 -0.53 17.41
C VAL A 56 -11.00 -0.45 16.84
N VAL A 57 -10.63 -1.39 15.97
CA VAL A 57 -9.29 -1.39 15.35
C VAL A 57 -9.06 -0.12 14.54
N MET A 58 -10.06 0.32 13.77
CA MET A 58 -10.01 1.55 13.01
C MET A 58 -9.73 2.75 13.92
N HIS A 59 -10.49 2.90 15.01
CA HIS A 59 -10.26 3.99 15.97
C HIS A 59 -8.89 3.88 16.68
N LEU A 60 -8.46 2.67 17.05
CA LEU A 60 -7.17 2.46 17.71
C LEU A 60 -6.01 2.93 16.83
N VAL A 61 -6.01 2.56 15.54
CA VAL A 61 -4.94 2.95 14.62
C VAL A 61 -5.05 4.42 14.23
N ASP A 62 -6.25 4.92 13.93
CA ASP A 62 -6.47 6.29 13.46
C ASP A 62 -6.27 7.36 14.55
N GLN A 63 -6.75 7.12 15.77
CA GLN A 63 -6.79 8.17 16.80
C GLN A 63 -5.60 8.12 17.76
N SER A 64 -5.12 6.92 18.11
CA SER A 64 -4.14 6.79 19.19
C SER A 64 -2.81 7.46 18.86
N PHE A 65 -2.40 7.44 17.59
CA PHE A 65 -1.06 7.90 17.16
C PHE A 65 -1.03 9.32 16.59
N ARG A 66 -2.11 10.10 16.74
CA ARG A 66 -2.15 11.51 16.29
C ARG A 66 -1.29 12.47 17.11
N SER A 67 -0.81 12.03 18.27
CA SER A 67 0.07 12.82 19.14
C SER A 67 1.48 12.24 19.17
N GLY A 68 2.50 13.10 19.07
CA GLY A 68 3.88 12.72 19.34
C GLY A 68 4.20 12.48 20.83
N ASN A 69 3.25 12.72 21.76
CA ASN A 69 3.44 12.53 23.20
C ASN A 69 3.02 11.11 23.62
N PRO A 70 3.96 10.24 24.07
CA PRO A 70 3.67 8.87 24.46
C PRO A 70 2.61 8.74 25.55
N ARG A 71 2.54 9.67 26.50
CA ARG A 71 1.50 9.65 27.55
C ARG A 71 0.11 9.83 26.94
N ARG A 72 -0.03 10.75 25.98
CA ARG A 72 -1.31 11.02 25.32
C ARG A 72 -1.74 9.86 24.44
N VAL A 73 -0.80 9.23 23.72
CA VAL A 73 -1.06 8.03 22.92
C VAL A 73 -1.62 6.91 23.78
N ILE A 74 -0.97 6.61 24.90
CA ILE A 74 -1.39 5.54 25.81
C ILE A 74 -2.75 5.84 26.45
N ASP A 75 -2.98 7.09 26.87
CA ASP A 75 -4.26 7.51 27.41
C ASP A 75 -5.41 7.35 26.39
N GLN A 76 -5.21 7.78 25.15
CA GLN A 76 -6.19 7.60 24.06
C GLN A 76 -6.43 6.13 23.74
N PHE A 77 -5.36 5.33 23.63
CA PHE A 77 -5.45 3.90 23.34
C PHE A 77 -6.24 3.16 24.44
N ARG A 78 -5.99 3.51 25.71
CA ARG A 78 -6.75 2.98 26.85
C ARG A 78 -8.21 3.40 26.81
N TYR A 79 -8.49 4.69 26.58
CA TYR A 79 -9.86 5.20 26.48
C TYR A 79 -10.68 4.44 25.43
N LEU A 80 -10.11 4.20 24.25
CA LEU A 80 -10.78 3.46 23.18
C LEU A 80 -11.08 2.00 23.56
N LEU A 81 -10.15 1.33 24.25
CA LEU A 81 -10.37 -0.04 24.73
C LEU A 81 -11.38 -0.11 25.89
N GLU A 82 -11.43 0.89 26.76
CA GLU A 82 -12.42 0.97 27.84
C GLU A 82 -13.81 1.25 27.29
N HIS A 83 -13.91 2.15 26.30
CA HIS A 83 -15.20 2.56 25.74
C HIS A 83 -15.80 1.52 24.77
N HIS A 84 -14.97 0.90 23.92
CA HIS A 84 -15.44 -0.06 22.93
C HIS A 84 -15.20 -1.53 23.31
N GLY A 85 -14.41 -1.78 24.35
CA GLY A 85 -13.99 -3.12 24.76
C GLY A 85 -12.77 -3.62 23.98
N ILE A 86 -12.17 -4.70 24.49
CA ILE A 86 -11.06 -5.39 23.83
C ILE A 86 -11.62 -6.21 22.66
N PRO A 87 -11.15 -5.97 21.42
CA PRO A 87 -11.64 -6.70 20.25
C PRO A 87 -11.38 -8.21 20.35
N ARG A 88 -12.36 -9.02 19.98
CA ARG A 88 -12.32 -10.49 20.09
C ARG A 88 -11.51 -11.14 18.97
N PHE A 89 -11.26 -10.43 17.88
CA PHE A 89 -10.44 -10.95 16.78
C PHE A 89 -8.98 -11.20 17.18
N PHE A 90 -8.44 -10.45 18.16
CA PHE A 90 -7.11 -10.68 18.69
C PHE A 90 -6.99 -12.10 19.28
N PRO A 91 -5.83 -12.76 19.16
CA PRO A 91 -5.61 -14.03 19.85
C PRO A 91 -5.62 -13.84 21.38
N LEU A 92 -5.83 -14.94 22.12
CA LEU A 92 -6.06 -14.90 23.57
C LEU A 92 -4.91 -14.26 24.37
N VAL A 93 -3.68 -14.44 23.89
CA VAL A 93 -2.49 -13.86 24.51
C VAL A 93 -2.54 -12.34 24.43
N GLU A 94 -2.84 -11.80 23.25
CA GLU A 94 -2.97 -10.38 22.99
C GLU A 94 -4.15 -9.78 23.77
N GLN A 95 -5.28 -10.48 23.85
CA GLN A 95 -6.39 -10.05 24.71
C GLN A 95 -5.97 -9.96 26.18
N CYS A 96 -5.18 -10.92 26.68
CA CYS A 96 -4.65 -10.89 28.04
C CYS A 96 -3.69 -9.71 28.25
N LEU A 97 -2.77 -9.48 27.30
CA LEU A 97 -1.85 -8.34 27.34
C LEU A 97 -2.60 -7.00 27.32
N LEU A 98 -3.67 -6.88 26.55
CA LEU A 98 -4.52 -5.69 26.53
C LEU A 98 -5.26 -5.48 27.86
N LYS A 99 -5.71 -6.55 28.51
CA LYS A 99 -6.29 -6.46 29.88
C LYS A 99 -5.27 -6.01 30.92
N ILE A 100 -4.02 -6.48 30.82
CA ILE A 100 -2.92 -6.02 31.67
C ILE A 100 -2.63 -4.54 31.38
N PHE A 101 -2.53 -4.18 30.10
CA PHE A 101 -2.32 -2.81 29.65
C PHE A 101 -3.40 -1.85 30.18
N LEU A 102 -4.68 -2.22 30.18
CA LEU A 102 -5.75 -1.40 30.75
C LEU A 102 -5.52 -1.06 32.24
N ARG A 103 -4.88 -1.97 33.00
CA ARG A 103 -4.63 -1.79 34.44
C ARG A 103 -3.37 -1.00 34.73
N ILE A 104 -2.27 -1.27 34.02
CA ILE A 104 -0.94 -0.75 34.37
C ILE A 104 -0.25 0.04 33.25
N GLY A 105 -0.84 0.14 32.06
CA GLY A 105 -0.23 0.75 30.87
C GLY A 105 0.17 2.22 31.05
N ASN A 106 -0.60 2.96 31.86
CA ASN A 106 -0.34 4.38 32.18
C ASN A 106 0.80 4.59 33.19
N LEU A 107 1.23 3.55 33.92
CA LEU A 107 2.33 3.67 34.89
C LEU A 107 3.68 3.77 34.18
N VAL A 108 3.81 3.15 33.01
CA VAL A 108 5.04 3.10 32.20
C VAL A 108 4.78 3.50 30.74
N PRO A 109 4.29 4.73 30.48
CA PRO A 109 3.75 5.13 29.18
C PRO A 109 4.77 5.04 28.04
N GLN A 110 6.07 5.27 28.31
CA GLN A 110 7.14 5.14 27.31
C GLN A 110 7.33 3.69 26.85
N ILE A 111 7.33 2.76 27.81
CA ILE A 111 7.48 1.33 27.52
C ILE A 111 6.22 0.84 26.80
N SER A 112 5.04 1.15 27.33
CA SER A 112 3.76 0.80 26.68
C SER A 112 3.71 1.31 25.23
N HIS A 113 4.08 2.57 25.00
CA HIS A 113 4.07 3.19 23.67
C HIS A 113 5.02 2.48 22.71
N SER A 114 6.27 2.28 23.11
CA SER A 114 7.27 1.60 22.25
C SER A 114 6.88 0.16 21.94
N GLN A 115 6.31 -0.58 22.88
CA GLN A 115 5.88 -1.96 22.66
C GLN A 115 4.67 -2.05 21.72
N ILE A 116 3.68 -1.16 21.86
CA ILE A 116 2.54 -1.11 20.92
C ILE A 116 3.04 -0.75 19.51
N LEU A 117 3.89 0.27 19.39
CA LEU A 117 4.41 0.70 18.09
C LEU A 117 5.26 -0.40 17.44
N ARG A 118 6.09 -1.10 18.22
CA ARG A 118 6.85 -2.27 17.76
C ARG A 118 5.92 -3.34 17.21
N LYS A 119 4.86 -3.69 17.95
CA LYS A 119 3.89 -4.70 17.52
C LYS A 119 3.17 -4.30 16.23
N ILE A 120 2.75 -3.04 16.09
CA ILE A 120 2.13 -2.54 14.86
C ILE A 120 3.11 -2.68 13.68
N ARG A 121 4.36 -2.24 13.84
CA ARG A 121 5.39 -2.36 12.79
C ARG A 121 5.67 -3.81 12.41
N GLU A 122 5.75 -4.71 13.38
CA GLU A 122 5.89 -6.15 13.13
C GLU A 122 4.72 -6.70 12.30
N ASP A 123 3.49 -6.34 12.67
CA ASP A 123 2.28 -6.81 12.00
C ASP A 123 2.12 -6.21 10.58
N THR A 124 2.64 -5.01 10.32
CA THR A 124 2.59 -4.35 9.00
C THR A 124 3.82 -4.59 8.13
N SER A 125 4.92 -5.14 8.66
CA SER A 125 6.22 -5.29 7.98
C SER A 125 6.20 -6.08 6.66
N ARG A 126 5.16 -6.89 6.43
CA ARG A 126 4.98 -7.65 5.18
C ARG A 126 4.44 -6.82 4.03
N THR A 127 3.88 -5.65 4.32
CA THR A 127 3.22 -4.77 3.35
C THR A 127 3.88 -3.39 3.33
N ILE A 128 4.31 -2.90 4.49
CA ILE A 128 4.99 -1.60 4.62
C ILE A 128 6.46 -1.89 4.85
N LEU A 129 7.28 -1.42 3.91
CA LEU A 129 8.71 -1.57 3.99
C LEU A 129 9.38 -0.33 4.58
N PRO A 130 10.42 -0.51 5.41
CA PRO A 130 11.34 0.57 5.73
C PRO A 130 12.05 1.03 4.46
N GLU A 131 12.15 2.34 4.28
CA GLU A 131 12.74 2.96 3.09
C GLU A 131 14.26 3.10 3.19
N GLU A 132 14.84 2.94 4.38
CA GLU A 132 16.28 3.06 4.59
C GLU A 132 17.04 2.11 3.65
N ALA A 133 18.07 2.64 2.98
CA ALA A 133 18.71 2.00 1.84
C ALA A 133 19.17 0.56 2.08
N GLU A 134 19.66 0.25 3.29
CA GLU A 134 20.08 -1.10 3.67
C GLU A 134 18.92 -2.10 3.61
N PHE A 135 17.77 -1.75 4.22
CA PHE A 135 16.59 -2.62 4.26
C PHE A 135 15.93 -2.73 2.89
N LEU A 136 15.79 -1.60 2.19
CA LEU A 136 15.16 -1.57 0.88
C LEU A 136 15.95 -2.40 -0.13
N LYS A 137 17.28 -2.21 -0.20
CA LYS A 137 18.15 -2.97 -1.10
C LYS A 137 18.12 -4.47 -0.82
N ALA A 138 18.20 -4.87 0.45
CA ALA A 138 18.15 -6.27 0.83
C ALA A 138 16.82 -6.93 0.40
N HIS A 139 15.70 -6.21 0.54
CA HIS A 139 14.38 -6.69 0.12
C HIS A 139 14.26 -6.80 -1.40
N LEU A 140 14.69 -5.77 -2.14
CA LEU A 140 14.63 -5.76 -3.61
C LEU A 140 15.49 -6.87 -4.21
N ASN A 141 16.73 -7.04 -3.72
CA ASN A 141 17.62 -8.12 -4.17
C ASN A 141 17.04 -9.49 -3.89
N LYS A 142 16.46 -9.69 -2.70
CA LYS A 142 15.80 -10.95 -2.35
C LYS A 142 14.71 -11.30 -3.36
N HIS A 143 13.79 -10.37 -3.64
CA HIS A 143 12.70 -10.63 -4.58
C HIS A 143 13.18 -10.77 -6.02
N GLN A 144 14.22 -10.03 -6.43
CA GLN A 144 14.85 -10.23 -7.73
C GLN A 144 15.39 -11.66 -7.89
N THR A 145 16.05 -12.22 -6.87
CA THR A 145 16.51 -13.62 -6.90
C THR A 145 15.38 -14.65 -6.92
N GLU A 146 14.20 -14.29 -6.41
CA GLU A 146 12.97 -15.09 -6.49
C GLU A 146 12.26 -14.94 -7.85
N GLY A 147 12.79 -14.09 -8.76
CA GLY A 147 12.17 -13.79 -10.05
C GLY A 147 10.95 -12.87 -9.93
N VAL A 148 10.84 -12.11 -8.83
CA VAL A 148 9.74 -11.19 -8.54
C VAL A 148 10.22 -9.75 -8.70
N GLN A 149 9.55 -8.99 -9.56
CA GLN A 149 9.75 -7.55 -9.67
C GLN A 149 8.86 -6.81 -8.68
N VAL A 150 9.44 -5.90 -7.91
CA VAL A 150 8.73 -5.12 -6.89
C VAL A 150 8.38 -3.74 -7.46
N ASN A 151 7.11 -3.36 -7.36
CA ASN A 151 6.63 -2.02 -7.63
C ASN A 151 6.57 -1.24 -6.31
N ILE A 152 7.32 -0.12 -6.23
CA ILE A 152 7.39 0.72 -5.04
C ILE A 152 6.30 1.79 -5.08
N ASN A 153 5.47 1.84 -4.04
CA ASN A 153 4.51 2.91 -3.81
C ASN A 153 4.91 3.64 -2.52
N HIS A 154 5.40 4.88 -2.65
CA HIS A 154 5.79 5.67 -1.49
C HIS A 154 4.55 6.04 -0.67
N LEU A 155 4.59 5.74 0.63
CA LEU A 155 3.50 6.07 1.53
C LEU A 155 3.48 7.57 1.80
N GLY A 156 2.28 8.14 1.74
CA GLY A 156 2.01 9.50 2.19
C GLY A 156 0.58 9.90 1.85
N GLU A 157 0.06 10.86 2.60
CA GLU A 157 -1.24 11.48 2.32
C GLU A 157 -1.12 12.43 1.13
N ALA A 158 -2.28 12.88 0.59
CA ALA A 158 -2.31 13.92 -0.42
C ALA A 158 -1.60 15.17 0.09
N VAL A 159 -0.77 15.78 -0.77
CA VAL A 159 0.05 16.94 -0.37
C VAL A 159 -0.83 18.17 -0.19
N GLN A 160 -0.62 18.89 0.90
CA GLN A 160 -1.50 20.03 1.25
C GLN A 160 -1.03 21.37 0.64
N GLY A 161 0.21 21.43 0.17
CA GLY A 161 0.76 22.64 -0.46
C GLY A 161 2.00 22.37 -1.30
N ASP A 162 2.39 23.35 -2.11
CA ASP A 162 3.42 23.20 -3.14
C ASP A 162 4.77 22.76 -2.61
N ARG A 163 5.16 23.23 -1.42
CA ARG A 163 6.42 22.81 -0.80
C ARG A 163 6.46 21.31 -0.52
N GLU A 164 5.34 20.74 -0.08
CA GLU A 164 5.22 19.30 0.15
C GLU A 164 5.18 18.54 -1.17
N ALA A 165 4.43 19.03 -2.16
CA ALA A 165 4.39 18.47 -3.51
C ALA A 165 5.80 18.39 -4.13
N LEU A 166 6.59 19.47 -4.03
CA LEU A 166 7.97 19.52 -4.52
C LEU A 166 8.91 18.58 -3.75
N ASN A 167 8.71 18.42 -2.43
CA ASN A 167 9.46 17.43 -1.66
C ASN A 167 9.14 16.01 -2.13
N ARG A 168 7.86 15.72 -2.39
CA ARG A 168 7.41 14.41 -2.87
C ARG A 168 7.91 14.14 -4.30
N LEU A 169 7.93 15.16 -5.16
CA LEU A 169 8.52 15.09 -6.49
C LEU A 169 10.00 14.70 -6.44
N ARG A 170 10.82 15.44 -5.66
CA ARG A 170 12.24 15.10 -5.45
C ARG A 170 12.44 13.67 -4.95
N HIS A 171 11.56 13.22 -4.07
CA HIS A 171 11.61 11.86 -3.54
C HIS A 171 11.35 10.78 -4.61
N TYR A 172 10.44 11.04 -5.56
CA TYR A 172 10.27 10.20 -6.74
C TYR A 172 11.50 10.25 -7.65
N GLU A 173 12.10 11.43 -7.86
CA GLU A 173 13.34 11.57 -8.65
C GLU A 173 14.48 10.73 -8.05
N ASP A 174 14.70 10.82 -6.73
CA ASP A 174 15.72 10.04 -6.02
C ASP A 174 15.49 8.52 -6.20
N SER A 175 14.23 8.09 -6.12
CA SER A 175 13.84 6.69 -6.32
C SER A 175 14.06 6.23 -7.77
N LEU A 176 13.78 7.09 -8.74
CA LEU A 176 14.08 6.84 -10.14
C LEU A 176 15.59 6.85 -10.45
N ARG A 177 16.41 7.53 -9.65
CA ARG A 177 17.88 7.47 -9.75
C ARG A 177 18.49 6.26 -9.03
N ASN A 178 17.77 5.63 -8.10
CA ASN A 178 18.27 4.48 -7.35
C ASN A 178 18.40 3.23 -8.25
N PRO A 179 19.60 2.66 -8.46
CA PRO A 179 19.81 1.55 -9.40
C PRO A 179 19.11 0.24 -8.99
N ASP A 180 18.71 0.09 -7.72
CA ASP A 180 18.04 -1.10 -7.20
C ASP A 180 16.50 -1.08 -7.46
N ILE A 181 15.92 0.08 -7.80
CA ILE A 181 14.47 0.25 -8.01
C ILE A 181 14.13 0.16 -9.50
N HIS A 182 13.37 -0.86 -9.88
CA HIS A 182 12.95 -1.08 -11.27
C HIS A 182 11.62 -0.41 -11.62
N THR A 183 10.75 -0.24 -10.63
CA THR A 183 9.37 0.17 -10.83
C THR A 183 8.84 0.99 -9.68
N ILE A 184 8.18 2.10 -9.99
CA ILE A 184 7.50 2.96 -9.02
C ILE A 184 6.06 3.24 -9.42
N SER A 185 5.23 3.59 -8.45
CA SER A 185 3.88 4.12 -8.65
C SER A 185 3.79 5.57 -8.18
N ILE A 186 3.23 6.42 -9.02
CA ILE A 186 3.02 7.85 -8.78
C ILE A 186 1.53 8.12 -8.73
N LYS A 187 1.14 9.06 -7.88
CA LYS A 187 -0.22 9.62 -7.79
C LYS A 187 -0.17 11.10 -8.12
N ILE A 188 -1.13 11.62 -8.87
CA ILE A 188 -1.14 13.05 -9.22
C ILE A 188 -1.32 13.91 -7.97
N SER A 189 -2.08 13.43 -6.98
CA SER A 189 -2.27 14.10 -5.67
C SER A 189 -1.01 14.17 -4.80
N ASN A 190 0.04 13.41 -5.15
CA ASN A 190 1.34 13.47 -4.47
C ASN A 190 2.27 14.50 -5.09
N ILE A 191 2.11 14.77 -6.39
CA ILE A 191 3.01 15.64 -7.14
C ILE A 191 2.41 17.00 -7.42
N VAL A 192 1.12 17.25 -7.20
CA VAL A 192 0.49 18.57 -7.29
C VAL A 192 -0.45 18.76 -6.10
N ALA A 193 -0.39 19.93 -5.46
CA ALA A 193 -1.23 20.25 -4.31
C ALA A 193 -2.60 20.79 -4.75
N GLN A 194 -3.62 20.55 -3.93
CA GLN A 194 -4.95 21.19 -4.05
C GLN A 194 -5.62 21.03 -5.42
N LEU A 195 -5.55 19.83 -6.02
CA LEU A 195 -6.24 19.50 -7.26
C LEU A 195 -7.73 19.89 -7.18
N HIS A 196 -8.19 20.73 -8.10
CA HIS A 196 -9.54 21.27 -8.15
C HIS A 196 -10.07 21.30 -9.59
N PRO A 197 -11.28 20.76 -9.85
CA PRO A 197 -11.86 20.71 -11.20
C PRO A 197 -12.05 22.05 -11.91
N LEU A 198 -11.96 23.17 -11.18
CA LEU A 198 -12.13 24.51 -11.76
C LEU A 198 -10.84 25.02 -12.41
N GLY A 199 -9.69 24.44 -12.05
CA GLY A 199 -8.38 24.78 -12.59
C GLY A 199 -7.86 23.76 -13.60
N PHE A 200 -8.75 22.99 -14.24
CA PHE A 200 -8.41 21.79 -15.00
C PHE A 200 -7.23 21.98 -15.97
N GLU A 201 -7.26 22.99 -16.83
CA GLU A 201 -6.21 23.20 -17.84
C GLU A 201 -4.85 23.55 -17.20
N ASN A 202 -4.86 24.38 -16.15
CA ASN A 202 -3.64 24.78 -15.45
C ASN A 202 -3.05 23.62 -14.64
N GLU A 203 -3.90 22.85 -13.97
CA GLU A 203 -3.50 21.67 -13.21
C GLU A 203 -2.97 20.59 -14.14
N LEU A 204 -3.65 20.33 -15.25
CA LEU A 204 -3.22 19.39 -16.27
C LEU A 204 -1.84 19.75 -16.82
N ALA A 205 -1.62 21.01 -17.19
CA ALA A 205 -0.32 21.47 -17.67
C ALA A 205 0.80 21.23 -16.64
N LEU A 206 0.54 21.53 -15.36
CA LEU A 206 1.49 21.33 -14.28
C LEU A 206 1.76 19.84 -13.99
N ILE A 207 0.73 18.99 -14.04
CA ILE A 207 0.88 17.55 -13.88
C ILE A 207 1.72 17.00 -15.04
N CYS A 208 1.40 17.38 -16.28
CA CYS A 208 2.15 16.97 -17.47
C CYS A 208 3.63 17.38 -17.38
N GLU A 209 3.93 18.61 -16.96
CA GLU A 209 5.31 19.07 -16.75
C GLU A 209 6.07 18.16 -15.76
N ARG A 210 5.46 17.86 -14.60
CA ARG A 210 6.08 17.04 -13.55
C ARG A 210 6.20 15.57 -13.94
N LEU A 211 5.21 15.00 -14.61
CA LEU A 211 5.26 13.63 -15.12
C LEU A 211 6.31 13.48 -16.23
N SER A 212 6.39 14.43 -17.17
CA SER A 212 7.41 14.44 -18.22
C SER A 212 8.82 14.42 -17.64
N GLU A 213 9.08 15.17 -16.57
CA GLU A 213 10.39 15.13 -15.89
C GLU A 213 10.67 13.77 -15.26
N LEU A 214 9.70 13.18 -14.56
CA LEU A 214 9.87 11.86 -13.95
C LEU A 214 10.08 10.77 -15.01
N TYR A 215 9.36 10.81 -16.13
CA TYR A 215 9.54 9.87 -17.23
C TYR A 215 10.92 10.02 -17.89
N ARG A 216 11.41 11.25 -18.05
CA ARG A 216 12.77 11.51 -18.53
C ARG A 216 13.83 10.89 -17.60
N ILE A 217 13.71 11.11 -16.29
CA ILE A 217 14.63 10.52 -15.31
C ILE A 217 14.57 8.99 -15.36
N ALA A 218 13.39 8.39 -15.51
CA ALA A 218 13.22 6.95 -15.65
C ALA A 218 13.91 6.37 -16.90
N LEU A 219 13.92 7.12 -18.01
CA LEU A 219 14.62 6.76 -19.25
C LEU A 219 16.14 6.89 -19.10
N GLU A 220 16.61 7.96 -18.44
CA GLU A 220 18.03 8.24 -18.23
C GLU A 220 18.71 7.31 -17.23
N ASN A 221 17.94 6.62 -16.38
CA ASN A 221 18.44 5.74 -15.31
C ASN A 221 17.98 4.28 -15.48
N PRO A 222 18.36 3.59 -16.59
CA PRO A 222 17.88 2.24 -16.87
C PRO A 222 18.48 1.19 -15.93
N VAL A 223 17.70 0.16 -15.64
CA VAL A 223 18.04 -0.94 -14.72
C VAL A 223 18.32 -2.24 -15.46
N LEU A 224 19.14 -3.11 -14.87
CA LEU A 224 19.47 -4.42 -15.44
C LEU A 224 18.35 -5.41 -15.14
N HIS A 225 17.65 -5.89 -16.17
CA HIS A 225 16.62 -6.90 -16.01
C HIS A 225 17.20 -8.32 -15.98
N SER A 226 16.37 -9.28 -15.57
CA SER A 226 16.71 -10.71 -15.52
C SER A 226 17.07 -11.31 -16.89
N ASP A 227 16.72 -10.63 -17.99
CA ASP A 227 17.11 -10.99 -19.36
C ASP A 227 18.53 -10.51 -19.75
N GLY A 228 19.23 -9.83 -18.84
CA GLY A 228 20.57 -9.29 -19.04
C GLY A 228 20.62 -7.98 -19.81
N ARG A 229 19.47 -7.37 -20.14
CA ARG A 229 19.39 -6.08 -20.86
C ARG A 229 19.07 -4.94 -19.91
N ARG A 230 19.51 -3.74 -20.29
CA ARG A 230 19.12 -2.49 -19.62
C ARG A 230 17.83 -1.98 -20.23
N HIS A 231 16.81 -1.82 -19.41
CA HIS A 231 15.53 -1.24 -19.80
C HIS A 231 15.28 0.01 -18.96
N ALA A 232 14.55 0.96 -19.54
CA ALA A 232 14.03 2.10 -18.80
C ALA A 232 13.17 1.60 -17.62
N LYS A 233 13.13 2.36 -16.54
CA LYS A 233 12.30 2.02 -15.38
C LYS A 233 10.83 2.11 -15.73
N PHE A 234 10.02 1.22 -15.18
CA PHE A 234 8.57 1.28 -15.35
C PHE A 234 7.98 2.28 -14.35
N VAL A 235 7.15 3.20 -14.83
CA VAL A 235 6.47 4.18 -14.01
C VAL A 235 4.96 3.97 -14.14
N ASN A 236 4.32 3.53 -13.07
CA ASN A 236 2.87 3.36 -13.01
C ASN A 236 2.22 4.67 -12.55
N LEU A 237 1.24 5.17 -13.28
CA LEU A 237 0.37 6.25 -12.79
C LEU A 237 -0.87 5.62 -12.14
N ASP A 238 -0.99 5.75 -10.83
CA ASP A 238 -2.11 5.21 -10.05
C ASP A 238 -3.37 6.06 -10.31
N MET A 239 -4.49 5.37 -10.54
CA MET A 239 -5.81 6.00 -10.55
C MET A 239 -6.33 6.19 -9.12
N GLU A 240 -6.79 7.40 -8.80
CA GLU A 240 -7.21 7.79 -7.45
C GLU A 240 -8.74 7.83 -7.31
N ALA A 241 -9.29 8.84 -6.63
CA ALA A 241 -10.74 8.98 -6.48
C ALA A 241 -11.40 9.31 -7.83
N TYR A 242 -12.67 8.94 -8.00
CA TYR A 242 -13.42 9.19 -9.24
C TYR A 242 -13.41 10.67 -9.67
N HIS A 243 -13.37 11.58 -8.71
CA HIS A 243 -13.28 13.02 -8.95
C HIS A 243 -12.04 13.43 -9.75
N ASP A 244 -10.94 12.68 -9.63
CA ASP A 244 -9.67 12.99 -10.27
C ASP A 244 -9.47 12.17 -11.57
N LEU A 245 -10.47 11.37 -11.97
CA LEU A 245 -10.39 10.42 -13.09
C LEU A 245 -10.02 11.10 -14.40
N ASP A 246 -10.79 12.11 -14.80
CA ASP A 246 -10.60 12.80 -16.07
C ASP A 246 -9.25 13.51 -16.10
N LEU A 247 -8.85 14.14 -15.00
CA LEU A 247 -7.57 14.82 -14.89
C LEU A 247 -6.40 13.84 -14.97
N THR A 248 -6.48 12.70 -14.28
CA THR A 248 -5.45 11.65 -14.32
C THR A 248 -5.34 11.03 -15.72
N MET A 249 -6.47 10.76 -16.38
CA MET A 249 -6.49 10.21 -17.73
C MET A 249 -5.90 11.18 -18.75
N SER A 250 -6.34 12.44 -18.75
CA SER A 250 -5.82 13.46 -19.64
C SER A 250 -4.33 13.68 -19.42
N ALA A 251 -3.88 13.78 -18.16
CA ALA A 251 -2.47 13.94 -17.85
C ALA A 251 -1.64 12.76 -18.37
N PHE A 252 -2.11 11.52 -18.19
CA PHE A 252 -1.43 10.34 -18.71
C PHE A 252 -1.28 10.37 -20.23
N MET A 253 -2.38 10.61 -20.95
CA MET A 253 -2.38 10.59 -22.42
C MET A 253 -1.55 11.76 -22.98
N GLU A 254 -1.78 12.98 -22.49
CA GLU A 254 -1.07 14.17 -22.98
C GLU A 254 0.42 14.17 -22.64
N THR A 255 0.83 13.56 -21.53
CA THR A 255 2.26 13.41 -21.21
C THR A 255 2.95 12.43 -22.17
N LEU A 256 2.26 11.34 -22.57
CA LEU A 256 2.83 10.32 -23.45
C LEU A 256 2.84 10.71 -24.94
N ASP A 257 1.99 11.66 -25.33
CA ASP A 257 1.93 12.18 -26.69
C ASP A 257 2.97 13.30 -26.98
N GLN A 258 3.76 13.71 -25.97
CA GLN A 258 4.87 14.69 -26.08
C GLN A 258 6.18 14.06 -26.59
#